data_AF-X0Y0R0-F1
#
_entry.id   AF-X0Y0R0-F1
#
_cell.length_a   1.000
_cell.length_b   1.000
_cell.length_c   1.000
_cell.angle_alpha   90.00
_cell.angle_beta   90.00
_cell.angle_gamma   90.00
#
_symmetry.space_group_name_H-M   'P 1'
#
loop_
_entity.id
_entity.type
_entity.pdbx_description
1 polymer ?
#
loop_
_entity_poly.entity_id
_entity_poly.type
_entity_poly.pdbx_seq_one_letter_code
_entity_poly.pdbx_strand_id
1 'polypeptide(L)'
;MMAEYRVDLDVYSGPLDLLLYLIRREELDIHDIPIARITEQYIQYVDVLNALDPDLAGEFLVMAAMLMEIKTRILLPTPPPEEGGEDGLQIDPRAELVRQLLEYKAFKDASGELAGAAADQAT
;
A
#
# COMPACT_ATOMS: atom_id res chain seq x y z
N MET A 1 -26.62 -3.59 -2.20
CA MET A 1 -26.61 -3.08 -0.81
C MET A 1 -25.48 -2.08 -0.76
N MET A 2 -25.79 -0.78 -0.74
CA MET A 2 -24.78 0.29 -0.82
C MET A 2 -24.15 0.45 0.56
N ALA A 3 -22.91 -0.01 0.71
CA ALA A 3 -22.12 0.32 1.89
C ALA A 3 -21.81 1.82 1.82
N GLU A 4 -22.36 2.57 2.76
CA GLU A 4 -22.11 3.99 2.96
C GLU A 4 -20.65 4.17 3.39
N TYR A 5 -19.75 4.31 2.41
CA TYR A 5 -18.34 4.61 2.64
C TYR A 5 -18.19 6.11 2.83
N ARG A 6 -18.25 6.55 4.09
CA ARG A 6 -17.79 7.88 4.46
C ARG A 6 -16.26 7.86 4.43
N VAL A 7 -15.70 8.22 3.27
CA VAL A 7 -14.26 8.45 3.15
C VAL A 7 -14.02 9.90 3.57
N ASP A 8 -13.81 10.11 4.87
CA ASP A 8 -13.16 11.34 5.33
C ASP A 8 -11.71 11.28 4.84
N LEU A 9 -11.44 11.98 3.75
CA LEU A 9 -10.10 12.18 3.19
C LEU A 9 -9.15 12.87 4.18
N ASP A 10 -9.68 13.57 5.19
CA ASP A 10 -8.92 14.18 6.28
C ASP A 10 -8.15 13.16 7.16
N VAL A 11 -8.38 11.86 6.99
CA VAL A 11 -7.79 10.82 7.86
C VAL A 11 -6.54 10.16 7.28
N TYR A 12 -6.31 10.20 5.96
CA TYR A 12 -5.19 9.49 5.33
C TYR A 12 -4.14 10.44 4.77
N SER A 13 -2.92 10.33 5.28
CA SER A 13 -1.78 11.15 4.82
C SER A 13 -1.09 10.57 3.58
N GLY A 14 -1.87 10.09 2.60
CA GLY A 14 -1.38 9.61 1.30
C GLY A 14 -1.58 8.10 1.00
N PRO A 15 -1.02 7.61 -0.13
CA PRO A 15 -1.32 6.29 -0.68
C PRO A 15 -0.81 5.11 0.16
N LEU A 16 0.32 5.28 0.87
CA LEU A 16 0.86 4.25 1.77
C LEU A 16 -0.06 4.03 2.98
N ASP A 17 -0.69 5.08 3.47
CA ASP A 17 -1.60 4.96 4.61
C ASP A 17 -2.89 4.24 4.22
N LEU A 18 -3.41 4.52 3.03
CA LEU A 18 -4.52 3.78 2.45
C LEU A 18 -4.17 2.28 2.32
N LEU A 19 -2.97 1.95 1.85
CA LEU A 19 -2.52 0.55 1.79
C LEU A 19 -2.43 -0.10 3.17
N LEU A 20 -1.86 0.57 4.16
CA LEU A 20 -1.81 0.06 5.54
C LEU A 20 -3.21 -0.12 6.14
N TYR A 21 -4.15 0.76 5.81
CA TYR A 21 -5.54 0.61 6.19
C TYR A 21 -6.17 -0.64 5.55
N LEU A 22 -6.01 -0.82 4.23
CA LEU A 22 -6.56 -1.97 3.52
C LEU A 22 -5.98 -3.30 4.01
N ILE A 23 -4.67 -3.36 4.26
CA ILE A 23 -3.98 -4.53 4.82
C ILE A 23 -4.54 -4.89 6.20
N ARG A 24 -4.70 -3.89 7.08
CA ARG A 24 -5.26 -4.10 8.42
C ARG A 24 -6.73 -4.54 8.37
N ARG A 25 -7.53 -3.91 7.52
CA ARG A 25 -8.97 -4.23 7.38
C ARG A 25 -9.19 -5.66 6.92
N GLU A 26 -8.30 -6.18 6.09
CA GLU A 26 -8.38 -7.53 5.53
C GLU A 26 -7.62 -8.58 6.35
N GLU A 27 -7.12 -8.18 7.53
CA GLU A 27 -6.35 -9.04 8.43
C GLU A 27 -5.16 -9.73 7.72
N LEU A 28 -4.52 -9.01 6.80
CA LEU A 28 -3.41 -9.52 5.99
C LEU A 28 -2.07 -9.29 6.70
N ASP A 29 -1.13 -10.22 6.50
CA ASP A 29 0.26 -10.02 6.88
C ASP A 29 0.94 -9.04 5.91
N ILE A 30 1.59 -8.01 6.45
CA ILE A 30 2.35 -7.02 5.69
C ILE A 30 3.56 -7.63 4.97
N HIS A 31 4.07 -8.77 5.44
CA HIS A 31 5.16 -9.50 4.80
C HIS A 31 4.68 -10.42 3.66
N ASP A 32 3.40 -10.83 3.66
CA ASP A 32 2.83 -11.74 2.67
C ASP A 32 1.54 -11.16 2.05
N ILE A 33 1.67 -10.00 1.41
CA ILE A 33 0.54 -9.29 0.84
C ILE A 33 0.09 -9.98 -0.46
N PRO A 34 -1.20 -10.38 -0.59
CA PRO A 34 -1.77 -10.82 -1.86
C PRO A 34 -1.96 -9.62 -2.81
N ILE A 35 -0.91 -9.31 -3.59
CA ILE A 35 -0.87 -8.14 -4.48
C ILE A 35 -2.10 -8.06 -5.39
N ALA A 36 -2.54 -9.18 -5.98
CA ALA A 36 -3.70 -9.15 -6.87
C ALA A 36 -4.97 -8.60 -6.19
N ARG A 37 -5.20 -8.95 -4.93
CA ARG A 37 -6.37 -8.55 -4.13
C ARG A 37 -6.23 -7.12 -3.61
N ILE A 38 -5.05 -6.74 -3.12
CA ILE A 38 -4.83 -5.39 -2.59
C ILE A 38 -4.91 -4.34 -3.71
N THR A 39 -4.37 -4.65 -4.89
CA THR A 39 -4.43 -3.76 -6.07
C THR A 39 -5.87 -3.49 -6.49
N GLU A 40 -6.72 -4.53 -6.52
CA GLU A 40 -8.12 -4.37 -6.90
C GLU A 40 -8.88 -3.47 -5.92
N GLN A 41 -8.69 -3.67 -4.61
CA GLN A 41 -9.30 -2.82 -3.60
C GLN A 41 -8.78 -1.39 -3.66
N TYR A 42 -7.47 -1.23 -3.85
CA TYR A 42 -6.85 0.08 -3.96
C TYR A 42 -7.44 0.87 -5.13
N ILE A 43 -7.55 0.26 -6.32
CA ILE A 43 -8.15 0.90 -7.49
C ILE A 43 -9.61 1.30 -7.24
N GLN A 44 -10.41 0.41 -6.64
CA GLN A 44 -11.80 0.74 -6.29
C GLN A 44 -11.90 1.98 -5.39
N TYR A 45 -10.98 2.13 -4.44
CA TYR A 45 -10.91 3.33 -3.61
C TYR A 45 -10.51 4.56 -4.42
N VAL A 46 -9.48 4.46 -5.25
CA VAL A 46 -9.01 5.57 -6.08
C VAL A 46 -10.09 6.03 -7.06
N ASP A 47 -10.90 5.12 -7.60
CA ASP A 47 -12.02 5.47 -8.49
C ASP A 47 -13.09 6.29 -7.75
N VAL A 48 -13.38 5.94 -6.50
CA VAL A 48 -14.29 6.71 -5.64
C VAL A 48 -13.69 8.08 -5.33
N LEU A 49 -12.41 8.13 -4.96
CA LEU A 49 -11.69 9.39 -4.68
C LEU A 49 -11.67 10.31 -5.90
N ASN A 50 -11.34 9.79 -7.07
CA ASN A 50 -11.29 10.54 -8.32
C ASN A 50 -12.68 11.08 -8.73
N ALA A 51 -13.77 10.37 -8.39
CA ALA A 51 -15.13 10.86 -8.61
C ALA A 51 -15.53 12.00 -7.66
N LEU A 52 -14.91 12.06 -6.47
CA LEU A 52 -15.14 13.10 -5.45
C LEU A 52 -14.25 14.33 -5.68
N ASP A 53 -12.95 14.10 -5.88
CA ASP A 53 -11.93 15.14 -6.06
C ASP A 53 -10.77 14.62 -6.95
N PRO A 54 -10.74 15.00 -8.24
CA PRO A 54 -9.68 14.61 -9.16
C PRO A 54 -8.30 15.17 -8.81
N ASP A 55 -8.23 16.33 -8.15
CA ASP A 55 -6.95 16.99 -7.84
C ASP A 55 -6.18 16.21 -6.77
N LEU A 56 -6.91 15.61 -5.82
CA LEU A 56 -6.38 14.73 -4.79
C LEU A 56 -5.95 13.35 -5.32
N ALA A 57 -6.52 12.88 -6.43
CA ALA A 57 -6.26 11.55 -6.95
C ALA A 57 -4.86 11.37 -7.57
N GLY A 58 -4.18 12.47 -7.93
CA GLY A 58 -2.91 12.43 -8.68
C GLY A 58 -1.81 11.55 -8.06
N GLU A 59 -1.55 11.68 -6.76
CA GLU A 59 -0.54 10.87 -6.08
C GLU A 59 -0.96 9.39 -5.95
N PHE A 60 -2.26 9.13 -5.87
CA PHE A 60 -2.80 7.78 -5.73
C PHE A 60 -2.68 6.99 -7.03
N LEU A 61 -2.77 7.66 -8.19
CA LEU A 61 -2.60 7.04 -9.50
C LEU A 61 -1.19 6.48 -9.70
N VAL A 62 -0.16 7.15 -9.16
CA VAL A 62 1.23 6.66 -9.21
C VAL A 62 1.36 5.33 -8.47
N MET A 63 0.78 5.24 -7.29
CA MET A 63 0.75 3.99 -6.51
C MET A 63 -0.09 2.91 -7.22
N ALA A 64 -1.22 3.26 -7.84
CA ALA A 64 -2.00 2.30 -8.63
C ALA A 64 -1.18 1.70 -9.78
N ALA A 65 -0.44 2.53 -10.52
CA ALA A 65 0.43 2.08 -11.58
C ALA A 65 1.52 1.13 -11.08
N MET A 66 2.16 1.47 -9.95
CA MET A 66 3.17 0.60 -9.32
C MET A 66 2.58 -0.75 -8.89
N LEU A 67 1.38 -0.75 -8.30
CA LEU A 67 0.68 -1.98 -7.92
C LEU A 67 0.30 -2.85 -9.12
N MET A 68 -0.09 -2.24 -10.25
CA MET A 68 -0.35 -2.98 -11.51
C MET A 68 0.95 -3.59 -12.07
N GLU A 69 2.06 -2.86 -12.02
CA GLU A 69 3.37 -3.35 -12.46
C GLU A 69 3.82 -4.56 -11.64
N ILE A 70 3.72 -4.48 -10.30
CA ILE A 70 4.05 -5.59 -9.39
C ILE A 70 3.14 -6.79 -9.68
N LYS A 71 1.82 -6.58 -9.82
CA LYS A 71 0.86 -7.64 -10.17
C LYS A 71 1.25 -8.33 -11.48
N THR A 72 1.63 -7.55 -12.49
CA THR A 72 2.02 -8.09 -13.80
C THR A 72 3.30 -8.93 -13.68
N ARG A 73 4.34 -8.43 -12.99
CA ARG A 73 5.59 -9.19 -12.76
C ARG A 73 5.35 -10.54 -12.07
N ILE A 74 4.44 -10.58 -11.09
CA ILE A 74 4.09 -11.82 -10.36
C ILE A 74 3.36 -12.81 -11.28
N LEU A 75 2.54 -12.32 -12.21
CA LEU A 75 1.75 -13.17 -13.10
C LEU A 75 2.51 -13.64 -14.35
N LEU A 76 3.62 -12.98 -14.71
CA LEU A 76 4.40 -13.33 -15.88
C LEU A 76 5.24 -14.61 -15.63
N PRO A 77 5.25 -15.57 -16.57
CA PRO A 77 6.11 -16.74 -16.46
C PRO A 77 7.58 -16.32 -16.49
N THR A 78 8.34 -16.79 -15.52
CA THR A 78 9.79 -16.57 -15.48
C THR A 78 10.45 -17.49 -16.50
N PRO A 79 11.35 -16.99 -17.38
CA PRO A 79 12.10 -17.85 -18.27
C PRO A 79 12.90 -18.88 -17.45
N PRO A 80 13.01 -20.13 -17.91
CA PRO A 80 13.78 -21.13 -17.18
C PRO A 80 15.21 -20.61 -16.95
N PRO A 81 15.79 -20.83 -15.75
CA PRO A 81 17.14 -20.39 -15.46
C PRO A 81 18.10 -20.98 -16.50
N GLU A 82 18.93 -20.14 -17.11
CA GLU A 82 19.99 -20.61 -18.00
C GLU A 82 20.98 -21.45 -17.18
N GLU A 83 21.32 -22.66 -17.67
CA GLU A 83 22.28 -23.55 -17.01
C GLU A 83 23.64 -22.84 -16.89
N GLY A 84 23.97 -22.33 -15.70
CA GLY A 84 25.27 -21.76 -15.36
C GLY A 84 25.29 -20.26 -15.03
N GLY A 85 24.16 -19.55 -15.06
CA GLY A 85 24.08 -18.16 -14.60
C GLY A 85 23.90 -18.05 -13.09
N GLU A 86 24.62 -17.11 -12.45
CA GLU A 86 24.44 -16.72 -11.04
C GLU A 86 23.11 -15.96 -10.79
N ASP A 87 22.21 -15.93 -11.79
CA ASP A 87 20.95 -15.16 -11.86
C ASP A 87 19.79 -15.78 -11.07
N GLY A 88 20.08 -16.64 -10.10
CA GLY A 88 19.07 -17.43 -9.36
C GLY A 88 18.35 -16.69 -8.23
N LEU A 89 18.76 -15.47 -7.85
CA LEU A 89 18.02 -14.67 -6.87
C LEU A 89 17.00 -13.79 -7.58
N GLN A 90 15.86 -14.38 -7.95
CA GLN A 90 14.70 -13.60 -8.34
C GLN A 90 14.17 -12.87 -7.10
N ILE A 91 14.53 -11.59 -6.98
CA ILE A 91 14.05 -10.73 -5.89
C ILE A 91 12.54 -10.65 -5.97
N ASP A 92 11.88 -10.88 -4.85
CA ASP A 92 10.42 -10.78 -4.75
C ASP A 92 9.96 -9.39 -5.26
N PRO A 93 9.10 -9.32 -6.31
CA PRO A 93 8.65 -8.06 -6.88
C PRO A 93 7.95 -7.13 -5.88
N ARG A 94 7.45 -7.66 -4.75
CA ARG A 94 6.81 -6.85 -3.70
C ARG A 94 7.77 -6.34 -2.63
N ALA A 95 9.05 -6.76 -2.62
CA ALA A 95 9.98 -6.47 -1.54
C ALA A 95 10.14 -4.97 -1.27
N GLU A 96 10.25 -4.15 -2.31
CA GLU A 96 10.39 -2.70 -2.16
C GLU A 96 9.13 -2.05 -1.57
N LEU A 97 7.94 -2.49 -2.00
CA LEU A 97 6.67 -2.01 -1.45
C LEU A 97 6.55 -2.37 0.04
N VAL A 98 6.87 -3.61 0.41
CA VAL A 98 6.83 -4.07 1.81
C VAL A 98 7.79 -3.24 2.67
N ARG A 99 8.99 -2.97 2.17
CA ARG A 99 9.98 -2.12 2.85
C ARG A 99 9.42 -0.72 3.13
N GLN A 100 8.86 -0.07 2.10
CA GLN A 100 8.27 1.27 2.22
C GLN A 100 7.10 1.30 3.21
N LEU A 101 6.23 0.27 3.20
CA LEU A 101 5.11 0.17 4.12
C LEU A 101 5.58 -0.01 5.57
N LEU A 102 6.62 -0.81 5.81
CA LEU A 102 7.21 -1.00 7.13
C LEU A 102 7.88 0.28 7.66
N GLU A 103 8.64 0.96 6.81
CA GLU A 103 9.28 2.24 7.15
C GLU A 103 8.22 3.29 7.50
N TYR A 104 7.21 3.46 6.65
CA TYR A 104 6.13 4.41 6.89
C TYR A 104 5.35 4.07 8.18
N LYS A 105 5.04 2.80 8.43
CA LYS A 105 4.39 2.36 9.66
C LYS A 105 5.23 2.73 10.88
N ALA A 106 6.53 2.47 10.87
CA ALA A 106 7.42 2.80 11.98
C ALA A 106 7.45 4.32 12.26
N PHE A 107 7.50 5.16 11.22
CA PHE A 107 7.42 6.62 11.38
C PHE A 107 6.07 7.08 11.93
N LYS A 108 4.97 6.46 11.49
CA LYS A 108 3.62 6.76 11.96
C LYS A 108 3.44 6.39 13.43
N ASP A 109 3.94 5.22 13.83
CA ASP A 109 3.90 4.75 15.22
C ASP A 109 4.73 5.68 16.13
N ALA A 110 5.97 6.01 15.74
CA ALA A 110 6.83 6.93 16.49
C ALA A 110 6.23 8.34 16.63
N SER A 111 5.58 8.83 15.57
CA SER A 111 4.88 10.12 15.58
C SER A 111 3.67 10.10 16.52
N GLY A 112 2.95 8.97 16.58
CA GLY A 112 1.86 8.73 17.53
C GLY A 112 2.34 8.73 18.98
N GLU A 113 3.45 8.06 19.27
CA GLU A 113 4.06 8.04 20.61
C GLU A 113 4.49 9.45 21.07
N LEU A 114 5.13 10.21 20.18
CA LEU A 114 5.52 11.60 20.44
C LEU A 114 4.31 12.50 20.71
N ALA A 115 3.24 12.36 19.92
CA ALA A 115 2.01 13.14 20.11
C ALA A 115 1.31 12.79 21.43
N GLY A 116 1.29 11.52 21.82
CA GLY A 116 0.77 11.06 23.10
C GLY A 116 1.57 11.64 24.28
N ALA A 117 2.90 11.53 24.23
CA ALA A 117 3.77 12.08 25.26
C ALA A 117 3.64 13.62 25.41
N ALA A 118 3.43 14.34 24.30
CA ALA A 118 3.19 15.78 24.34
C ALA A 118 1.84 16.14 24.97
N ALA A 119 0.79 15.33 24.76
CA ALA A 119 -0.51 15.51 25.39
C ALA A 119 -0.46 15.24 26.90
N ASP A 120 0.30 14.22 27.33
CA ASP A 120 0.50 13.88 28.74
C ASP A 120 1.30 14.95 29.51
N GLN A 121 2.20 15.68 28.86
CA GLN A 121 2.93 16.80 29.46
C GLN A 121 2.13 18.11 29.51
N ALA A 122 1.00 18.19 28.80
CA ALA A 122 0.13 19.37 28.78
C ALA A 122 -1.01 19.33 29.82
N THR A 123 -1.02 18.31 30.69
CA THR A 123 -1.94 18.14 31.83
C THR A 123 -1.19 18.27 33.15
#